data_AF-A0A377A9Y0-F1
#
_entry.id   AF-A0A377A9Y0-F1
#
_cell.length_a   1.000
_cell.length_b   1.000
_cell.length_c   1.000
_cell.angle_alpha   90.00
_cell.angle_beta   90.00
_cell.angle_gamma   90.00
#
_symmetry.space_group_name_H-M   'P 1'
#
loop_
_entity.id
_entity.type
_entity.pdbx_description
1 polymer ?
#
loop_
_entity_poly.entity_id
_entity_poly.type
_entity_poly.pdbx_seq_one_letter_code
_entity_poly.pdbx_strand_id
1 'polypeptide(L)'
;MFDAHSEIGGQFNIAKQIPGKEEFYETLRYYRRMIEVTGVTLKLNHTVTADQLQAFDETILASGIRAAHSAHRRDRSSEGIELSRCTARQSAGWQQSCHHRLWRDGFDTAMYLSQPGESTSQNIAGFCNEWGIDSSLQQAGGLSPQGMQIPRSPRQIVMLQRKASKPGQGLGKTTGWIHRNHPAFAGCENDPRRKLSKD
;
A
#
# COMPACT_ATOMS: atom_id res chain seq x y z
N MET A 1 -18.52 -19.50 -6.38
CA MET A 1 -17.89 -18.23 -5.97
C MET A 1 -18.01 -17.23 -7.12
N PHE A 2 -18.45 -16.00 -6.84
CA PHE A 2 -18.61 -14.95 -7.84
C PHE A 2 -17.72 -13.75 -7.50
N ASP A 3 -17.19 -13.08 -8.51
CA ASP A 3 -16.48 -11.81 -8.35
C ASP A 3 -16.76 -10.91 -9.57
N ALA A 4 -16.93 -9.61 -9.34
CA ALA A 4 -17.14 -8.64 -10.40
C ALA A 4 -15.87 -8.36 -11.21
N HIS A 5 -14.70 -8.61 -10.63
CA HIS A 5 -13.41 -8.42 -11.29
C HIS A 5 -13.04 -9.59 -12.21
N SER A 6 -12.08 -9.33 -13.09
CA SER A 6 -11.53 -10.30 -14.04
C SER A 6 -10.53 -11.28 -13.42
N GLU A 7 -10.13 -11.05 -12.17
CA GLU A 7 -9.28 -11.95 -11.39
C GLU A 7 -9.72 -11.97 -9.93
N ILE A 8 -9.49 -13.09 -9.24
CA ILE A 8 -9.69 -13.20 -7.80
C ILE A 8 -8.73 -12.26 -7.05
N GLY A 9 -9.07 -11.92 -5.81
CA GLY A 9 -8.14 -11.29 -4.86
C GLY A 9 -8.62 -9.97 -4.27
N GLY A 10 -9.61 -9.31 -4.88
CA GLY A 10 -10.13 -8.03 -4.37
C GLY A 10 -9.00 -7.03 -4.08
N GLN A 11 -8.91 -6.55 -2.84
CA GLN A 11 -7.90 -5.57 -2.44
C GLN A 11 -6.46 -6.11 -2.46
N PHE A 12 -6.23 -7.42 -2.46
CA PHE A 12 -4.88 -7.97 -2.64
C PHE A 12 -4.30 -7.58 -4.01
N ASN A 13 -5.15 -7.37 -5.02
CA ASN A 13 -4.69 -6.93 -6.34
C ASN A 13 -4.14 -5.50 -6.34
N ILE A 14 -4.51 -4.69 -5.34
CA ILE A 14 -3.93 -3.38 -5.08
C ILE A 14 -2.68 -3.54 -4.19
N ALA A 15 -2.79 -4.31 -3.10
CA ALA A 15 -1.70 -4.48 -2.13
C ALA A 15 -0.44 -5.11 -2.73
N LYS A 16 -0.58 -6.07 -3.67
CA LYS A 16 0.53 -6.74 -4.35
C LYS A 16 1.40 -5.80 -5.19
N GLN A 17 0.89 -4.61 -5.53
CA GLN A 17 1.60 -3.60 -6.32
C GLN A 17 2.44 -2.65 -5.48
N ILE A 18 2.37 -2.75 -4.14
CA ILE A 18 3.14 -1.89 -3.24
C ILE A 18 4.57 -2.42 -3.14
N PRO A 19 5.60 -1.58 -3.34
CA PRO A 19 6.99 -1.99 -3.17
C PRO A 19 7.22 -2.63 -1.80
N GLY A 20 7.82 -3.82 -1.78
CA GLY A 20 8.05 -4.61 -0.57
C GLY A 20 6.86 -5.46 -0.11
N LYS A 21 5.81 -5.57 -0.93
CA LYS A 21 4.63 -6.42 -0.67
C LYS A 21 4.33 -7.38 -1.82
N GLU A 22 5.35 -7.70 -2.62
CA GLU A 22 5.24 -8.56 -3.79
C GLU A 22 4.83 -10.00 -3.40
N GLU A 23 5.08 -10.41 -2.15
CA GLU A 23 4.71 -11.72 -1.62
C GLU A 23 3.19 -11.99 -1.66
N PHE A 24 2.35 -10.95 -1.75
CA PHE A 24 0.91 -11.15 -1.92
C PHE A 24 0.53 -11.80 -3.27
N TYR A 25 1.40 -11.74 -4.29
CA TYR A 25 1.24 -12.53 -5.50
C TYR A 25 1.19 -14.04 -5.18
N GLU A 26 1.97 -14.50 -4.21
CA GLU A 26 2.03 -15.92 -3.83
C GLU A 26 0.75 -16.38 -3.12
N THR A 27 0.14 -15.51 -2.32
CA THR A 27 -1.16 -15.80 -1.69
C THR A 27 -2.26 -15.95 -2.75
N LEU A 28 -2.29 -15.07 -3.75
CA LEU A 28 -3.24 -15.17 -4.85
C LEU A 28 -2.98 -16.39 -5.73
N ARG A 29 -1.71 -16.71 -5.99
CA ARG A 29 -1.30 -17.94 -6.69
C ARG A 29 -1.82 -19.17 -5.96
N TYR A 30 -1.62 -19.22 -4.64
CA TYR A 30 -2.10 -20.30 -3.78
C TYR A 30 -3.62 -20.47 -3.88
N TYR A 31 -4.40 -19.41 -3.67
CA TYR A 31 -5.86 -19.52 -3.73
C TYR A 31 -6.38 -19.86 -5.12
N ARG A 32 -5.76 -19.34 -6.18
CA ARG A 32 -6.08 -19.73 -7.56
C ARG A 32 -5.95 -21.24 -7.73
N ARG A 33 -4.86 -21.83 -7.24
CA ARG A 33 -4.65 -23.29 -7.28
C ARG A 33 -5.65 -24.03 -6.39
N MET A 34 -5.92 -23.54 -5.19
CA MET A 34 -6.83 -24.22 -4.26
C MET A 34 -8.27 -24.24 -4.77
N ILE A 35 -8.72 -23.22 -5.49
CA ILE A 35 -10.04 -23.19 -6.14
C ILE A 35 -10.16 -24.34 -7.14
N GLU A 36 -9.13 -24.55 -7.98
CA GLU A 36 -9.10 -25.67 -8.94
C GLU A 36 -9.11 -27.02 -8.21
N VAL A 37 -8.24 -27.17 -7.20
CA VAL A 37 -8.07 -28.44 -6.45
C VAL A 37 -9.32 -28.83 -5.69
N THR A 38 -10.04 -27.85 -5.12
CA THR A 38 -11.25 -28.10 -4.33
C THR A 38 -12.52 -28.17 -5.19
N GLY A 39 -12.42 -27.89 -6.49
CA GLY A 39 -13.56 -27.92 -7.40
C GLY A 39 -14.53 -26.75 -7.21
N VAL A 40 -14.10 -25.64 -6.59
CA VAL A 40 -14.95 -24.46 -6.43
C VAL A 40 -15.28 -23.88 -7.81
N THR A 41 -16.56 -23.83 -8.16
CA THR A 41 -17.00 -23.18 -9.40
C THR A 41 -16.81 -21.67 -9.28
N LEU A 42 -15.84 -21.14 -10.01
CA LEU A 42 -15.47 -19.73 -10.05
C LEU A 42 -16.13 -19.02 -11.24
N LYS A 43 -16.83 -17.91 -10.98
CA LYS A 43 -17.43 -17.03 -11.99
C LYS A 43 -16.93 -15.60 -11.81
N LEU A 44 -15.97 -15.21 -12.64
CA LEU A 44 -15.39 -13.86 -12.68
C LEU A 44 -16.17 -12.97 -13.65
N ASN A 45 -15.92 -11.66 -13.61
CA ASN A 45 -16.64 -10.66 -14.40
C ASN A 45 -18.17 -10.70 -14.18
N HIS A 46 -18.60 -11.10 -12.99
CA HIS A 46 -20.01 -11.33 -12.68
C HIS A 46 -20.42 -10.52 -11.45
N THR A 47 -21.14 -9.41 -11.68
CA THR A 47 -21.76 -8.64 -10.60
C THR A 47 -23.07 -9.31 -10.22
N VAL A 48 -23.14 -9.83 -9.00
CA VAL A 48 -24.30 -10.58 -8.49
C VAL A 48 -25.36 -9.63 -7.95
N THR A 49 -26.63 -9.90 -8.26
CA THR A 49 -27.79 -9.24 -7.64
C THR A 49 -28.43 -10.12 -6.57
N ALA A 50 -29.23 -9.52 -5.68
CA ALA A 50 -29.92 -10.27 -4.62
C ALA A 50 -30.81 -11.40 -5.17
N ASP A 51 -31.51 -11.16 -6.28
CA ASP A 51 -32.39 -12.16 -6.89
C ASP A 51 -31.63 -13.40 -7.38
N GLN A 52 -30.42 -13.23 -7.90
CA GLN A 52 -29.58 -14.35 -8.37
C GLN A 52 -29.10 -15.26 -7.21
N LEU A 53 -29.11 -14.75 -5.98
CA LEU A 53 -28.66 -15.48 -4.80
C LEU A 53 -29.75 -16.37 -4.20
N GLN A 54 -31.03 -16.16 -4.57
CA GLN A 54 -32.16 -16.92 -4.03
C GLN A 54 -32.15 -18.40 -4.41
N ALA A 55 -31.37 -18.78 -5.44
CA ALA A 55 -31.27 -20.15 -5.93
C ALA A 55 -30.32 -21.04 -5.10
N PHE A 56 -29.63 -20.50 -4.09
CA PHE A 56 -28.70 -21.25 -3.24
C PHE A 56 -29.32 -21.50 -1.86
N ASP A 57 -29.03 -22.66 -1.25
CA ASP A 57 -29.50 -22.99 0.11
C ASP A 57 -28.98 -21.98 1.15
N GLU A 58 -27.72 -21.56 1.00
CA GLU A 58 -27.06 -20.59 1.86
C GLU A 58 -26.21 -19.61 1.04
N THR A 59 -26.07 -18.38 1.54
CA THR A 59 -25.27 -17.33 0.90
C THR A 59 -24.29 -16.71 1.90
N ILE A 60 -23.01 -16.70 1.53
CA ILE A 60 -21.95 -16.02 2.26
C ILE A 60 -21.58 -14.73 1.54
N LEU A 61 -21.82 -13.58 2.19
CA LEU A 61 -21.49 -12.26 1.63
C LEU A 61 -20.04 -11.86 1.97
N ALA A 62 -19.22 -11.71 0.94
CA ALA A 62 -17.85 -11.24 1.03
C ALA A 62 -17.59 -10.07 0.05
N SER A 63 -18.51 -9.10 0.01
CA SER A 63 -18.59 -8.04 -1.04
C SER A 63 -17.56 -6.90 -0.93
N GLY A 64 -16.57 -7.02 -0.05
CA GLY A 64 -15.52 -6.00 0.13
C GLY A 64 -15.98 -4.74 0.88
N ILE A 65 -15.36 -3.59 0.57
CA ILE A 65 -15.58 -2.31 1.24
C ILE A 65 -15.85 -1.19 0.25
N ARG A 66 -16.50 -0.12 0.72
CA ARG A 66 -16.60 1.16 0.00
C ARG A 66 -15.64 2.17 0.63
N ALA A 67 -14.85 2.86 -0.18
CA ALA A 67 -13.96 3.91 0.29
C ALA A 67 -14.77 5.00 1.01
N ALA A 68 -14.28 5.42 2.18
CA ALA A 68 -14.93 6.48 2.96
C ALA A 68 -14.58 7.85 2.38
N HIS A 69 -15.56 8.53 1.78
CA HIS A 69 -15.40 9.93 1.38
C HIS A 69 -15.65 10.85 2.58
N SER A 70 -14.66 11.66 2.96
CA SER A 70 -14.88 12.72 3.94
C SER A 70 -15.65 13.87 3.29
N ALA A 71 -16.77 14.30 3.90
CA ALA A 71 -17.64 15.39 3.43
C ALA A 71 -17.01 16.80 3.48
N HIS A 72 -15.73 16.92 3.80
CA HIS A 72 -15.06 18.20 3.92
C HIS A 72 -15.04 18.91 2.56
N ARG A 73 -15.33 20.21 2.56
CA ARG A 73 -15.44 21.06 1.36
C ARG A 73 -14.18 20.85 0.52
N ARG A 74 -14.34 20.18 -0.63
CA ARG A 74 -13.30 20.08 -1.64
C ARG A 74 -13.00 21.50 -2.09
N ASP A 75 -11.93 22.09 -1.57
CA ASP A 75 -11.23 23.04 -2.41
C ASP A 75 -10.78 22.23 -3.64
N ARG A 76 -11.15 22.71 -4.83
CA ARG A 76 -10.99 21.98 -6.11
C ARG A 76 -9.52 21.68 -6.43
N SER A 77 -8.60 22.22 -5.63
CA SER A 77 -7.15 22.08 -5.72
C SER A 77 -6.58 20.83 -5.03
N SER A 78 -7.27 20.22 -4.04
CA SER A 78 -6.72 19.08 -3.28
C SER A 78 -7.61 17.83 -3.37
N GLU A 79 -7.50 17.10 -4.48
CA GLU A 79 -8.11 15.77 -4.55
C GLU A 79 -7.40 14.80 -3.58
N GLY A 80 -8.17 14.15 -2.72
CA GLY A 80 -7.67 13.00 -1.96
C GLY A 80 -7.30 11.88 -2.93
N ILE A 81 -6.05 11.46 -2.90
CA ILE A 81 -5.55 10.37 -3.73
C ILE A 81 -5.89 9.05 -3.05
N GLU A 82 -6.59 8.17 -3.75
CA GLU A 82 -6.84 6.79 -3.30
C GLU A 82 -5.83 5.84 -3.94
N LEU A 83 -5.35 4.86 -3.18
CA LEU A 83 -4.34 3.90 -3.64
C LEU A 83 -4.78 3.15 -4.90
N SER A 84 -6.05 2.75 -4.95
CA SER A 84 -6.67 2.11 -6.12
C SER A 84 -6.57 2.98 -7.38
N ARG A 85 -6.68 4.31 -7.25
CA ARG A 85 -6.52 5.26 -8.37
C ARG A 85 -5.05 5.39 -8.79
N CYS A 86 -4.11 5.33 -7.84
CA CYS A 86 -2.68 5.35 -8.14
C CYS A 86 -2.27 4.14 -8.97
N THR A 87 -2.63 2.94 -8.51
CA THR A 87 -2.28 1.68 -9.16
C THR A 87 -2.93 1.54 -10.53
N ALA A 88 -4.17 2.05 -10.71
CA ALA A 88 -4.88 1.95 -11.98
C ALA A 88 -4.39 2.91 -13.08
N ARG A 89 -3.84 4.08 -12.72
CA ARG A 89 -3.49 5.14 -13.70
C ARG A 89 -2.02 5.23 -14.08
N GLN A 90 -1.16 4.33 -13.57
CA GLN A 90 0.30 4.35 -13.81
C GLN A 90 0.88 5.78 -13.76
N SER A 91 0.68 6.51 -12.66
CA SER A 91 1.44 7.71 -12.22
C SER A 91 1.72 8.89 -13.20
N ALA A 92 1.39 8.82 -14.48
CA ALA A 92 1.81 9.79 -15.47
C ALA A 92 1.03 11.10 -15.26
N GLY A 93 1.74 12.14 -14.79
CA GLY A 93 1.21 13.51 -14.69
C GLY A 93 1.01 14.07 -13.30
N TRP A 94 1.29 13.33 -12.21
CA TRP A 94 1.18 13.87 -10.85
C TRP A 94 2.44 14.66 -10.47
N GLN A 95 2.55 15.89 -10.99
CA GLN A 95 3.60 16.81 -10.58
C GLN A 95 3.11 17.74 -9.47
N GLN A 96 3.94 17.83 -8.42
CA GLN A 96 3.90 18.81 -7.33
C GLN A 96 2.91 18.52 -6.19
N SER A 97 3.49 18.19 -5.02
CA SER A 97 2.88 18.20 -3.68
C SER A 97 1.53 17.48 -3.51
N CYS A 98 1.60 16.18 -3.23
CA CYS A 98 0.43 15.41 -2.82
C CYS A 98 0.19 15.57 -1.30
N HIS A 99 -0.90 16.25 -0.93
CA HIS A 99 -1.38 16.32 0.46
C HIS A 99 -2.17 15.04 0.77
N HIS A 100 -1.54 14.09 1.47
CA HIS A 100 -2.17 12.80 1.73
C HIS A 100 -2.87 12.79 3.09
N ARG A 101 -4.16 12.42 3.10
CA ARG A 101 -4.90 12.14 4.35
C ARG A 101 -4.59 10.72 4.77
N LEU A 102 -3.91 10.58 5.91
CA LEU A 102 -3.56 9.29 6.49
C LEU A 102 -4.80 8.52 6.93
N TRP A 103 -5.19 7.54 6.12
CA TRP A 103 -5.82 6.31 6.59
C TRP A 103 -4.77 5.20 6.67
N ARG A 104 -5.14 3.99 7.10
CA ARG A 104 -4.21 2.85 7.29
C ARG A 104 -3.40 2.55 6.02
N ASP A 105 -3.98 2.83 4.85
CA ASP A 105 -3.36 2.63 3.53
C ASP A 105 -2.52 3.83 3.06
N GLY A 106 -2.47 4.91 3.85
CA GLY A 106 -1.73 6.12 3.50
C GLY A 106 -0.21 5.92 3.53
N PHE A 107 0.29 5.02 4.38
CA PHE A 107 1.70 4.61 4.34
C PHE A 107 2.01 3.81 3.08
N ASP A 108 1.14 2.88 2.68
CA ASP A 108 1.32 2.10 1.44
C ASP A 108 1.25 2.99 0.20
N THR A 109 0.34 3.98 0.20
CA THR A 109 0.25 4.95 -0.89
C THR A 109 1.49 5.82 -0.97
N ALA A 110 1.98 6.31 0.17
CA ALA A 110 3.20 7.10 0.19
C ALA A 110 4.44 6.25 -0.18
N MET A 111 4.53 4.98 0.24
CA MET A 111 5.55 4.03 -0.25
C MET A 111 5.52 3.94 -1.78
N TYR A 112 4.34 3.67 -2.35
CA TYR A 112 4.16 3.55 -3.80
C TYR A 112 4.56 4.83 -4.55
N LEU A 113 4.16 6.01 -4.05
CA LEU A 113 4.45 7.28 -4.71
C LEU A 113 5.89 7.77 -4.49
N SER A 114 6.54 7.33 -3.42
CA SER A 114 7.89 7.77 -3.05
C SER A 114 9.01 6.90 -3.63
N GLN A 115 8.67 5.77 -4.25
CA GLN A 115 9.61 4.82 -4.80
C GLN A 115 10.43 5.44 -5.96
N PRO A 116 11.77 5.51 -5.84
CA PRO A 116 12.64 6.15 -6.84
C PRO A 116 13.04 5.24 -8.02
N GLY A 117 12.52 4.01 -8.09
CA GLY A 117 12.87 3.04 -9.12
C GLY A 117 12.38 1.63 -8.76
N GLU A 118 13.13 0.61 -9.13
CA GLU A 118 12.83 -0.77 -8.71
C GLU A 118 12.91 -0.93 -7.19
N SER A 119 12.08 -1.84 -6.65
CA SER A 119 12.10 -2.18 -5.22
C SER A 119 13.35 -2.99 -4.88
N THR A 120 14.02 -2.67 -3.79
CA THR A 120 15.12 -3.48 -3.26
C THR A 120 14.65 -4.76 -2.57
N SER A 121 13.34 -4.92 -2.34
CA SER A 121 12.76 -6.13 -1.71
C SER A 121 13.08 -7.43 -2.45
N GLN A 122 13.37 -7.35 -3.76
CA GLN A 122 13.73 -8.48 -4.61
C GLN A 122 15.21 -8.48 -5.02
N ASN A 123 16.02 -7.56 -4.50
CA ASN A 123 17.44 -7.44 -4.83
C ASN A 123 18.28 -7.45 -3.55
N ILE A 124 18.90 -8.59 -3.26
CA ILE A 124 19.70 -8.79 -2.04
C ILE A 124 20.82 -7.75 -1.93
N ALA A 125 21.58 -7.52 -3.00
CA ALA A 125 22.69 -6.56 -2.99
C ALA A 125 22.18 -5.12 -2.82
N GLY A 126 21.08 -4.78 -3.50
CA GLY A 126 20.41 -3.49 -3.38
C GLY A 126 19.90 -3.23 -1.95
N PHE A 127 19.26 -4.23 -1.34
CA PHE A 127 18.79 -4.18 0.03
C PHE A 127 19.95 -3.99 1.01
N CYS A 128 21.02 -4.78 0.89
CA CYS A 128 22.20 -4.63 1.74
C CYS A 128 22.81 -3.24 1.65
N ASN A 129 22.94 -2.69 0.43
CA ASN A 129 23.46 -1.34 0.24
C ASN A 129 22.53 -0.27 0.83
N GLU A 130 21.23 -0.36 0.57
CA GLU A 130 20.23 0.60 1.09
C GLU A 130 20.25 0.67 2.62
N TRP A 131 20.32 -0.50 3.28
CA TRP A 131 20.32 -0.61 4.73
C TRP A 131 21.71 -0.51 5.37
N GLY A 132 22.77 -0.31 4.58
CA GLY A 132 24.14 -0.18 5.10
C GLY A 132 24.67 -1.46 5.75
N ILE A 133 24.34 -2.62 5.18
CA ILE A 133 24.84 -3.93 5.61
C ILE A 133 26.18 -4.20 4.92
N ASP A 134 27.21 -4.49 5.71
CA ASP A 134 28.51 -4.96 5.23
C ASP A 134 28.43 -6.44 4.83
N SER A 135 28.36 -6.72 3.54
CA SER A 135 28.32 -8.09 3.02
C SER A 135 29.60 -8.88 3.25
N SER A 136 30.73 -8.23 3.55
CA SER A 136 31.98 -8.91 3.90
C SER A 136 32.01 -9.40 5.36
N LEU A 137 31.10 -8.88 6.20
CA LEU A 137 31.00 -9.16 7.63
C LEU A 137 32.32 -8.90 8.40
N GLN A 138 33.13 -7.97 7.91
CA GLN A 138 34.39 -7.59 8.56
C GLN A 138 34.20 -6.45 9.57
N GLN A 139 33.14 -5.66 9.42
CA GLN A 139 32.81 -4.59 10.35
C GLN A 139 32.04 -5.10 11.57
N ALA A 140 32.19 -4.38 12.68
CA ALA A 140 31.47 -4.70 13.92
C ALA A 140 29.95 -4.71 13.68
N GLY A 141 29.31 -5.84 14.00
CA GLY A 141 27.87 -6.03 13.79
C GLY A 141 27.43 -6.09 12.33
N GLY A 142 28.35 -6.20 11.36
CA GLY A 142 28.04 -6.22 9.93
C GLY A 142 27.48 -4.90 9.41
N LEU A 143 27.85 -3.76 10.04
CA LEU A 143 27.40 -2.44 9.64
C LEU A 143 28.44 -1.76 8.74
N SER A 144 28.02 -1.35 7.55
CA SER A 144 28.85 -0.59 6.61
C SER A 144 29.29 0.75 7.22
N PRO A 145 30.57 1.15 7.11
CA PRO A 145 31.04 2.42 7.63
C PRO A 145 30.44 3.63 6.89
N GLN A 146 29.91 3.40 5.69
CA GLN A 146 29.22 4.42 4.88
C GLN A 146 27.77 4.63 5.34
N GLY A 147 27.25 3.76 6.21
CA GLY A 147 25.85 3.78 6.64
C GLY A 147 24.87 3.49 5.50
N MET A 148 23.60 3.83 5.72
CA MET A 148 22.51 3.61 4.77
C MET A 148 22.66 4.43 3.50
N GLN A 149 22.56 3.80 2.32
CA GLN A 149 22.62 4.46 1.01
C GLN A 149 21.23 4.60 0.41
N ILE A 150 20.58 5.71 0.73
CA ILE A 150 19.15 5.91 0.47
C ILE A 150 18.95 6.77 -0.78
N PRO A 151 18.27 6.27 -1.82
CA PRO A 151 17.88 7.12 -2.94
C PRO A 151 16.77 8.08 -2.50
N ARG A 152 16.86 9.35 -2.94
CA ARG A 152 15.85 10.35 -2.62
C ARG A 152 14.54 10.04 -3.33
N SER A 153 13.43 10.30 -2.65
CA SER A 153 12.11 10.22 -3.27
C SER A 153 12.03 11.16 -4.49
N PRO A 154 11.43 10.74 -5.61
CA PRO A 154 11.24 11.60 -6.77
C PRO A 154 10.16 12.67 -6.52
N ARG A 155 9.47 12.65 -5.36
CA ARG A 155 8.35 13.53 -5.04
C ARG A 155 8.48 14.09 -3.62
N GLN A 156 7.98 15.30 -3.44
CA GLN A 156 7.71 15.84 -2.11
C GLN A 156 6.31 15.41 -1.69
N ILE A 157 6.23 14.63 -0.61
CA ILE A 157 4.98 14.06 -0.09
C ILE A 157 4.80 14.53 1.35
N VAL A 158 3.59 14.96 1.72
CA VAL A 158 3.30 15.36 3.10
C VAL A 158 2.13 14.53 3.59
N MET A 159 2.34 13.86 4.73
CA MET A 159 1.37 12.94 5.33
C MET A 159 0.67 13.63 6.51
N LEU A 160 -0.65 13.76 6.44
CA LEU A 160 -1.46 14.51 7.41
C LEU A 160 -2.49 13.61 8.09
N GLN A 161 -2.68 13.76 9.40
CA GLN A 161 -3.73 13.09 10.17
C GLN A 161 -4.44 14.05 11.14
N ARG A 162 -5.70 13.74 11.46
CA ARG A 162 -6.49 14.51 12.46
C ARG A 162 -6.11 14.16 13.90
N LYS A 163 -5.63 12.94 14.14
CA LYS A 163 -5.27 12.46 15.47
C LYS A 163 -3.97 13.13 15.92
N ALA A 164 -3.87 13.45 17.21
CA ALA A 164 -2.66 14.04 17.81
C ALA A 164 -1.55 13.01 18.10
N SER A 165 -1.87 11.71 18.02
CA SER A 165 -0.90 10.62 18.15
C SER A 165 0.23 10.71 17.13
N LYS A 166 1.38 10.08 17.38
CA LYS A 166 2.47 10.04 16.38
C LYS A 166 1.98 9.35 15.08
N PRO A 167 2.25 9.89 13.88
CA PRO A 167 1.97 9.20 12.63
C PRO A 167 2.55 7.78 12.61
N GLY A 168 1.74 6.82 12.18
CA GLY A 168 2.11 5.41 12.14
C GLY A 168 2.17 4.70 13.51
N GLN A 169 1.75 5.32 14.61
CA GLN A 169 1.67 4.65 15.93
C GLN A 169 0.77 3.40 15.92
N GLY A 170 -0.25 3.38 15.07
CA GLY A 170 -1.18 2.25 14.92
C GLY A 170 -0.73 1.17 13.91
N LEU A 171 0.49 1.26 13.36
CA LEU A 171 1.02 0.23 12.46
C LEU A 171 1.40 -1.04 13.26
N GLY A 172 1.66 -2.13 12.53
CA GLY A 172 2.07 -3.40 13.14
C GLY A 172 3.26 -3.23 14.07
N LYS A 173 3.23 -3.90 15.24
CA LYS A 173 4.24 -3.68 16.30
C LYS A 173 5.67 -3.96 15.83
N THR A 174 5.85 -4.99 15.00
CA THR A 174 7.15 -5.47 14.52
C THR A 174 7.55 -4.95 13.14
N THR A 175 6.62 -4.38 12.37
CA THR A 175 6.84 -3.94 10.99
C THR A 175 6.63 -2.43 10.80
N GLY A 176 5.86 -1.79 11.67
CA GLY A 176 5.53 -0.37 11.54
C GLY A 176 6.72 0.56 11.72
N TRP A 177 7.78 0.13 12.40
CA TRP A 177 9.03 0.91 12.46
C TRP A 177 9.78 0.87 11.12
N ILE A 178 9.71 -0.24 10.38
CA ILE A 178 10.34 -0.38 9.06
C ILE A 178 9.72 0.66 8.13
N HIS A 179 8.39 0.74 8.06
CA HIS A 179 7.72 1.73 7.22
C HIS A 179 7.97 3.18 7.67
N ARG A 180 7.99 3.47 8.97
CA ARG A 180 8.23 4.85 9.46
C ARG A 180 9.66 5.32 9.23
N ASN A 181 10.61 4.41 9.34
CA ASN A 181 12.01 4.67 9.05
C ASN A 181 12.33 4.34 7.59
N HIS A 182 11.31 3.97 6.78
CA HIS A 182 11.58 3.57 5.42
C HIS A 182 12.15 4.79 4.69
N PRO A 183 13.30 4.65 4.06
CA PRO A 183 14.06 5.80 3.60
C PRO A 183 13.36 6.71 2.58
N ALA A 184 12.43 6.16 1.80
CA ALA A 184 11.55 6.91 0.91
C ALA A 184 10.67 7.96 1.63
N PHE A 185 10.47 7.82 2.95
CA PHE A 185 9.82 8.82 3.80
C PHE A 185 10.77 9.89 4.36
N ALA A 186 12.08 9.82 4.13
CA ALA A 186 13.02 10.84 4.62
C ALA A 186 12.75 12.23 4.01
N GLY A 187 12.12 12.29 2.83
CA GLY A 187 11.58 13.51 2.23
C GLY A 187 10.12 13.80 2.55
N CYS A 188 9.46 12.93 3.33
CA CYS A 188 8.06 13.10 3.72
C CYS A 188 7.96 13.87 5.03
N GLU A 189 7.45 15.09 4.99
CA GLU A 189 7.22 15.85 6.21
C GLU A 189 6.00 15.30 6.95
N ASN A 190 6.24 14.80 8.16
CA ASN A 190 5.20 14.40 9.10
C ASN A 190 4.99 15.55 10.07
N ASP A 191 4.20 16.56 9.71
CA ASP A 191 3.94 17.69 10.60
C ASP A 191 2.73 17.42 11.52
N PRO A 192 2.92 17.13 12.81
CA PRO A 192 1.82 16.97 13.76
C PRO A 192 1.08 18.29 14.05
N ARG A 193 1.63 19.44 13.64
CA ARG A 193 1.06 20.78 13.86
C ARG A 193 0.14 21.23 12.73
N ARG A 194 0.31 20.75 11.49
CA ARG A 194 -0.66 20.90 10.39
C ARG A 194 -1.86 19.98 10.59
N LYS A 195 -2.77 20.38 11.47
CA LYS A 195 -4.05 19.71 11.66
C LYS A 195 -5.03 20.12 10.56
N LEU A 196 -5.71 19.15 9.97
CA LEU A 196 -6.95 19.44 9.25
C LEU A 196 -8.01 19.84 10.28
N SER A 197 -8.67 20.98 10.06
CA SER A 197 -9.75 21.47 10.92
C SER A 197 -10.79 20.37 11.15
N LYS A 198 -11.30 20.27 12.39
CA LYS A 198 -12.47 19.46 12.71
C LYS A 198 -13.69 20.36 12.53
N ASP A 199 -14.12 20.52 11.28
CA ASP A 199 -15.46 21.00 10.95
C ASP A 199 -16.22 19.89 10.22
#